data_AF-A0A1H6S668-F1
#
_entry.id   AF-A0A1H6S668-F1
#
_cell.length_a   1.000
_cell.length_b   1.000
_cell.length_c   1.000
_cell.angle_alpha   90.00
_cell.angle_beta   90.00
_cell.angle_gamma   90.00
#
_symmetry.space_group_name_H-M   'P 1'
#
loop_
_entity.id
_entity.type
_entity.pdbx_description
1 polymer ?
#
loop_
_entity_poly.entity_id
_entity_poly.type
_entity_poly.pdbx_seq_one_letter_code
_entity_poly.pdbx_strand_id
1 'polypeptide(L)'
;MSQVELFRNQSSSYTIDDHITGDDGRVYIVGERIAAGGNAVVHECNEKLSGDSYAVKFQVELRQRRRERFQREVELLRSFDDPHIIRFVATGITPGVRTERVRRSGRFVVQQRGNPEDCNRPAKSSGLNPPG
;
A
#
# COMPACT_ATOMS: atom_id res chain seq x y z
N MET A 1 -7.14 -14.51 -6.02
CA MET A 1 -6.77 -13.18 -6.53
C MET A 1 -6.54 -12.32 -5.31
N SER A 2 -5.32 -11.77 -5.17
CA SER A 2 -5.02 -10.88 -4.06
C SER A 2 -5.51 -9.48 -4.41
N GLN A 3 -5.64 -8.61 -3.42
CA GLN A 3 -6.03 -7.23 -3.62
C GLN A 3 -5.01 -6.30 -3.00
N VAL A 4 -4.79 -5.15 -3.63
CA VAL A 4 -3.88 -4.13 -3.14
C VAL A 4 -4.67 -2.86 -2.80
N GLU A 5 -4.44 -2.35 -1.59
CA GLU A 5 -5.04 -1.09 -1.14
C GLU A 5 -4.10 0.08 -1.47
N LEU A 6 -4.57 0.98 -2.34
CA LEU A 6 -3.90 2.21 -2.74
C LEU A 6 -4.41 3.36 -1.88
N PHE A 7 -3.58 3.89 -0.99
CA PHE A 7 -3.97 5.01 -0.14
C PHE A 7 -2.82 5.98 0.12
N ARG A 8 -3.11 7.27 -0.05
CA ARG A 8 -2.18 8.36 0.32
C ARG A 8 -2.25 8.66 1.82
N ASN A 9 -3.46 8.72 2.36
CA ASN A 9 -3.76 9.06 3.74
C ASN A 9 -4.90 8.16 4.23
N GLN A 10 -5.20 8.20 5.53
CA GLN A 10 -6.22 7.33 6.12
C GLN A 10 -7.67 7.74 5.80
N SER A 11 -7.93 8.76 4.97
CA SER A 11 -9.29 9.24 4.69
C SER A 11 -9.97 8.51 3.53
N SER A 12 -9.20 8.04 2.55
CA SER A 12 -9.76 7.33 1.40
C SER A 12 -8.72 6.41 0.77
N SER A 13 -9.18 5.27 0.28
CA SER A 13 -8.37 4.29 -0.43
C SER A 13 -9.06 3.79 -1.69
N TYR A 14 -8.29 3.18 -2.60
CA TYR A 14 -8.80 2.38 -3.70
C TYR A 14 -8.31 0.95 -3.51
N THR A 15 -9.19 -0.02 -3.67
CA THR A 15 -8.81 -1.43 -3.72
C THR A 15 -8.79 -1.88 -5.18
N ILE A 16 -7.66 -2.39 -5.63
CA ILE A 16 -7.46 -2.91 -6.99
C ILE A 16 -7.08 -4.39 -6.95
N ASP A 17 -7.20 -5.06 -8.09
CA ASP A 17 -6.56 -6.36 -8.29
C ASP A 17 -5.03 -6.22 -8.21
N ASP A 18 -4.34 -7.23 -7.68
CA ASP A 18 -2.88 -7.23 -7.64
C ASP A 18 -2.25 -7.41 -9.03
N HIS A 19 -3.01 -7.87 -10.02
CA HIS A 19 -2.59 -7.96 -11.41
C HIS A 19 -3.09 -6.76 -12.21
N ILE A 20 -2.16 -5.96 -12.73
CA ILE A 20 -2.46 -4.85 -13.64
C ILE A 20 -1.90 -5.14 -15.03
N THR A 21 -2.57 -4.63 -16.07
CA THR A 21 -2.12 -4.77 -17.46
C THR A 21 -1.63 -3.43 -17.99
N GLY A 22 -0.41 -3.42 -18.53
CA GLY A 22 0.16 -2.26 -19.21
C GLY A 22 -0.37 -2.09 -20.64
N ASP A 23 -0.14 -0.93 -21.23
CA ASP A 23 -0.41 -0.63 -22.64
C ASP A 23 0.53 -1.36 -23.60
N ASP A 24 1.58 -1.99 -23.07
CA ASP A 24 2.46 -2.95 -23.73
C ASP A 24 1.88 -4.38 -23.79
N GLY A 25 0.70 -4.60 -23.19
CA GLY A 25 0.05 -5.92 -23.11
C GLY A 25 0.64 -6.87 -22.07
N ARG A 26 1.63 -6.42 -21.27
CA ARG A 26 2.24 -7.25 -20.21
C ARG A 26 1.44 -7.13 -18.92
N VAL A 27 1.57 -8.16 -18.08
CA VAL A 27 0.91 -8.22 -16.77
C VAL A 27 1.94 -7.99 -15.68
N TYR A 28 1.65 -7.07 -14.77
CA TYR A 28 2.49 -6.72 -13.64
C TYR A 28 1.76 -7.07 -12.35
N ILE A 29 2.48 -7.71 -11.42
CA ILE A 29 1.97 -8.08 -10.11
C ILE A 29 2.43 -7.02 -9.10
N VAL A 30 1.48 -6.29 -8.53
CA VAL A 30 1.70 -5.19 -7.59
C VAL A 30 2.02 -5.75 -6.21
N GLY A 31 3.14 -5.29 -5.63
CA GLY A 31 3.63 -5.71 -4.34
C GLY A 31 3.51 -4.62 -3.28
N GLU A 32 4.53 -4.54 -2.42
CA GLU A 32 4.58 -3.62 -1.29
C GLU A 32 4.58 -2.15 -1.70
N ARG A 33 4.06 -1.31 -0.80
CA ARG A 33 4.07 0.14 -1.00
C ARG A 33 5.45 0.69 -0.68
N ILE A 34 6.08 1.32 -1.65
CA ILE A 34 7.37 2.00 -1.51
C ILE A 34 7.17 3.41 -0.92
N ALA A 35 6.25 4.20 -1.50
CA ALA A 35 6.09 5.60 -1.14
C ALA A 35 4.66 6.11 -1.35
N ALA A 36 4.31 7.20 -0.67
CA ALA A 36 3.06 7.93 -0.90
C ALA A 36 3.33 9.43 -0.79
N GLY A 37 2.89 10.21 -1.77
CA GLY A 37 3.18 11.64 -1.80
C GLY A 37 2.40 12.41 -2.86
N GLY A 38 2.05 13.65 -2.55
CA GLY A 38 1.31 14.53 -3.45
C GLY A 38 -0.04 13.92 -3.88
N ASN A 39 -0.09 13.44 -5.12
CA ASN A 39 -1.31 12.92 -5.76
C ASN A 39 -1.27 11.41 -6.05
N ALA A 40 -0.18 10.74 -5.69
CA ALA A 40 0.08 9.37 -6.09
C ALA A 40 0.62 8.50 -4.95
N VAL A 41 0.53 7.20 -5.16
CA VAL A 41 1.21 6.18 -4.36
C VAL A 41 2.10 5.36 -5.28
N VAL A 42 3.24 4.93 -4.77
CA VAL A 42 4.22 4.14 -5.50
C VAL A 42 4.35 2.79 -4.81
N HIS A 43 4.23 1.73 -5.60
CA HIS A 43 4.42 0.36 -5.19
C HIS A 43 5.55 -0.26 -6.00
N GLU A 44 6.18 -1.29 -5.46
CA GLU A 44 6.93 -2.21 -6.30
C GLU A 44 5.96 -3.05 -7.14
N CYS A 45 6.41 -3.51 -8.29
CA CYS A 45 5.72 -4.53 -9.04
C CYS A 45 6.72 -5.41 -9.80
N ASN A 46 6.32 -6.64 -10.08
CA ASN A 46 7.12 -7.56 -10.89
C ASN A 46 6.36 -7.91 -12.17
N GLU A 47 7.02 -7.91 -13.32
CA GLU A 47 6.41 -8.39 -14.55
C GLU A 47 6.25 -9.92 -14.48
N LYS A 48 5.07 -10.41 -14.84
CA LYS A 48 4.63 -11.77 -14.52
C LYS A 48 5.44 -12.87 -15.22
N LEU A 49 5.93 -12.64 -16.44
CA LEU A 49 6.61 -13.66 -17.24
C LEU A 49 8.13 -13.68 -17.03
N SER A 50 8.76 -12.50 -16.99
CA SER A 50 10.20 -12.30 -16.81
C SER A 50 10.62 -12.32 -15.35
N GLY A 51 9.74 -11.89 -14.44
CA GLY A 51 10.09 -11.68 -13.03
C GLY A 51 10.87 -10.39 -12.76
N ASP A 52 11.06 -9.54 -13.77
CA ASP A 52 11.76 -8.27 -13.62
C ASP A 52 11.00 -7.34 -12.65
N SER A 53 11.75 -6.67 -11.78
CA SER A 53 11.19 -5.78 -10.76
C SER A 53 11.20 -4.31 -11.20
N TYR A 54 10.10 -3.63 -10.93
CA TYR A 54 9.82 -2.26 -11.34
C TYR A 54 9.13 -1.47 -10.21
N ALA A 55 9.01 -0.17 -10.40
CA ALA A 55 8.16 0.69 -9.58
C ALA A 55 6.94 1.15 -10.40
N VAL A 56 5.75 1.03 -9.82
CA VAL A 56 4.50 1.51 -10.42
C VAL A 56 3.91 2.65 -9.59
N LYS A 57 3.56 3.74 -10.27
CA LYS A 57 2.99 4.94 -9.65
C LYS A 57 1.50 5.05 -10.00
N PHE A 58 0.64 4.96 -8.99
CA PHE A 58 -0.80 5.11 -9.13
C PHE A 58 -1.25 6.52 -8.77
N GLN A 59 -1.90 7.20 -9.71
CA GLN A 59 -2.57 8.47 -9.47
C GLN A 59 -3.93 8.23 -8.77
N VAL A 60 -4.01 8.53 -7.47
CA VAL A 60 -5.22 8.31 -6.65
C VAL A 60 -6.10 9.57 -6.48
N GLU A 61 -5.55 10.74 -6.79
CA GLU A 61 -6.30 12.01 -6.83
C GLU A 61 -6.80 12.29 -8.25
N LEU A 62 -8.10 12.18 -8.47
CA LEU A 62 -8.70 12.13 -9.79
C LEU A 62 -9.26 13.46 -10.30
N ARG A 63 -9.02 14.59 -9.60
CA ARG A 63 -9.37 15.93 -10.11
C ARG A 63 -8.67 16.22 -11.44
N GLN A 64 -9.39 16.85 -12.37
CA GLN A 64 -8.95 17.10 -13.75
C GLN A 64 -7.53 17.67 -13.87
N ARG A 65 -7.24 18.79 -13.19
CA ARG A 65 -5.91 19.42 -13.18
C ARG A 65 -4.78 18.48 -12.74
N ARG A 66 -5.07 17.51 -11.87
CA ARG A 66 -4.08 16.54 -11.37
C ARG A 66 -3.85 15.43 -12.39
N ARG A 67 -4.90 14.97 -13.06
CA ARG A 67 -4.80 14.01 -14.17
C ARG A 67 -3.97 14.58 -15.33
N GLU A 68 -4.23 15.82 -15.74
CA GLU A 68 -3.45 16.48 -16.79
C GLU A 68 -1.96 16.57 -16.45
N ARG A 69 -1.63 16.88 -15.19
CA ARG A 69 -0.23 16.90 -14.74
C ARG A 69 0.40 15.51 -14.78
N PHE A 70 -0.33 14.46 -14.40
CA PHE A 70 0.15 13.09 -14.46
C PHE A 70 0.41 12.65 -15.90
N GLN A 71 -0.49 13.01 -16.83
CA GLN A 71 -0.33 12.71 -18.24
C GLN A 71 0.93 13.37 -18.84
N ARG A 72 1.19 14.64 -18.49
CA ARG A 72 2.43 15.32 -18.90
C ARG A 72 3.69 14.65 -18.37
N GLU A 73 3.63 14.09 -17.16
CA GLU A 73 4.74 13.33 -16.57
C GLU A 73 5.02 12.05 -17.38
N VAL A 74 3.96 11.34 -17.79
CA VAL A 74 4.06 10.16 -18.68
C VAL A 74 4.66 10.53 -20.03
N GLU A 75 4.17 11.59 -20.67
CA GLU A 75 4.69 12.06 -21.97
C GLU A 75 6.17 12.46 -21.88
N LEU A 76 6.55 13.15 -20.81
CA LEU A 76 7.94 13.54 -20.58
C LEU A 76 8.85 12.32 -20.39
N LEU A 77 8.45 11.38 -19.53
CA LEU A 77 9.24 10.17 -19.28
C LEU A 77 9.36 9.28 -20.54
N ARG A 78 8.32 9.27 -21.40
CA ARG A 78 8.35 8.57 -22.69
C ARG A 78 9.35 9.16 -23.68
N SER A 79 9.63 10.46 -23.61
CA SER A 79 10.55 11.13 -24.53
C SER A 79 12.04 10.95 -24.18
N PHE A 80 12.36 10.44 -22.99
CA PHE A 80 13.74 10.20 -22.58
C PHE A 80 14.18 8.77 -22.90
N ASP A 81 15.31 8.67 -23.60
CA ASP A 81 16.06 7.43 -23.80
C ASP A 81 17.51 7.68 -23.41
N ASP A 82 17.75 7.85 -22.11
CA ASP A 82 19.07 8.12 -21.54
C ASP A 82 19.35 7.15 -20.38
N PRO A 83 20.53 6.50 -20.31
CA PRO A 83 20.87 5.55 -19.26
C PRO A 83 20.88 6.14 -17.83
N HIS A 84 21.02 7.45 -17.68
CA HIS A 84 21.05 8.15 -16.40
C HIS A 84 19.66 8.66 -15.95
N ILE A 85 18.64 8.51 -16.80
CA ILE A 85 17.26 8.89 -16.49
C ILE A 85 16.43 7.62 -16.27
N ILE A 86 15.50 7.67 -15.33
CA ILE A 86 14.58 6.56 -15.08
C ILE A 86 13.76 6.31 -16.35
N ARG A 87 13.94 5.12 -16.92
CA ARG A 87 13.27 4.71 -18.16
C ARG A 87 11.79 4.47 -17.94
N PHE A 88 10.97 5.03 -18.82
CA PHE A 88 9.55 4.68 -18.91
C PHE A 88 9.38 3.26 -19.47
N VAL A 89 8.54 2.45 -18.81
CA VAL A 89 8.27 1.06 -19.23
C VAL A 89 6.90 0.95 -19.89
N ALA A 90 5.83 1.21 -19.14
CA ALA A 90 4.45 1.10 -19.61
C ALA A 90 3.53 2.03 -18.81
N THR A 91 2.32 2.27 -19.32
CA THR A 91 1.23 2.91 -18.57
C THR A 91 -0.05 2.11 -18.70
N GLY A 92 -1.06 2.40 -17.88
CA GLY A 92 -2.32 1.68 -17.95
C GLY A 92 -3.39 2.30 -17.06
N ILE A 93 -4.61 1.80 -17.20
CA ILE A 93 -5.74 2.13 -16.35
C ILE A 93 -6.20 0.84 -15.69
N THR A 94 -6.27 0.85 -14.37
CA THR A 94 -6.84 -0.26 -13.61
C THR A 94 -8.13 0.20 -12.94
N PRO A 95 -9.23 -0.57 -13.04
CA PRO A 95 -10.41 -0.31 -12.24
C PRO A 95 -10.10 -0.56 -10.76
N GLY A 96 -10.78 0.18 -9.88
CA GLY A 96 -10.63 0.02 -8.44
C GLY A 96 -11.86 0.49 -7.69
N VAL A 97 -12.13 -0.12 -6.54
CA VAL A 97 -13.23 0.24 -5.66
C VAL A 97 -12.77 1.32 -4.70
N ARG A 98 -13.38 2.50 -4.76
CA ARG A 98 -13.06 3.61 -3.85
C ARG A 98 -13.78 3.42 -2.51
N THR A 99 -13.02 3.45 -1.43
CA THR A 99 -13.54 3.42 -0.05
C THR A 99 -13.23 4.75 0.64
N GLU A 100 -14.25 5.39 1.21
CA GLU A 100 -14.08 6.55 2.08
C GLU A 100 -14.12 6.08 3.54
N ARG A 101 -13.04 6.34 4.29
CA ARG A 101 -13.02 6.07 5.72
C ARG A 101 -13.63 7.26 6.44
N VAL A 102 -14.94 7.18 6.69
CA VAL A 102 -15.60 8.06 7.66
C VAL A 102 -14.94 7.79 9.01
N ARG A 103 -14.29 8.80 9.60
CA ARG A 103 -13.76 8.71 10.96
C ARG A 103 -14.93 8.59 11.94
N ARG A 104 -15.51 7.40 12.09
CA ARG A 104 -16.10 7.02 13.37
C ARG A 104 -14.90 6.74 14.26
N SER A 105 -14.61 7.65 15.17
CA SER A 105 -13.64 7.50 16.25
C SER A 105 -14.04 6.30 17.12
N GLY A 106 -13.75 5.09 16.66
CA GLY A 106 -13.81 3.87 17.44
C GLY A 106 -12.44 3.64 18.05
N ARG A 107 -12.35 3.71 19.39
CA ARG A 107 -11.19 3.19 20.10
C ARG A 107 -11.15 1.68 19.83
N PHE A 108 -10.06 1.19 19.25
CA PHE A 108 -9.77 -0.23 19.21
C PHE A 108 -8.55 -0.48 20.10
N VAL A 109 -8.63 -1.55 20.89
CA VAL A 109 -7.50 -2.07 21.67
C VAL A 109 -7.21 -3.44 21.11
N VAL A 110 -6.01 -3.62 20.55
CA VAL A 110 -5.50 -4.95 20.19
C VAL A 110 -4.81 -5.49 21.42
N GLN A 111 -5.30 -6.60 21.97
CA GLN A 111 -4.61 -7.37 23.01
C GLN A 111 -4.15 -8.69 22.43
N GLN A 112 -2.93 -9.08 22.79
CA GLN A 112 -2.39 -10.39 22.46
C GLN A 112 -3.17 -11.46 23.22
N ARG A 113 -3.66 -12.49 22.52
CA ARG A 113 -4.32 -13.65 23.15
C ARG A 113 -3.28 -14.37 24.00
N GLY A 114 -3.34 -14.19 25.33
CA GLY A 114 -2.57 -14.98 26.27
C GLY A 114 -2.88 -16.47 26.09
N ASN A 115 -1.86 -17.31 26.20
CA ASN A 115 -2.01 -18.76 26.12
C ASN A 115 -2.91 -19.23 27.30
N PRO A 116 -3.88 -20.15 27.14
CA PRO A 116 -4.80 -20.54 28.21
C PRO A 116 -4.13 -21.22 29.43
N GLU A 117 -2.83 -21.49 29.39
CA GLU A 117 -2.13 -22.30 30.40
C GLU A 117 -1.52 -21.51 31.57
N ASP A 118 -1.55 -20.17 31.55
CA ASP A 118 -1.00 -19.36 32.65
C ASP A 118 -1.97 -19.10 33.82
N CYS A 119 -3.20 -19.63 33.77
CA CYS A 119 -4.22 -19.41 34.82
C CYS A 119 -4.15 -20.39 36.00
N ASN A 120 -3.01 -21.07 36.23
CA ASN A 120 -2.87 -22.00 37.35
C ASN A 120 -1.54 -21.87 38.13
N ARG A 121 -1.13 -20.64 38.44
CA ARG A 121 -0.18 -20.41 39.54
C ARG A 121 -0.92 -19.88 40.77
N PRO A 122 -0.96 -20.61 41.89
CA PRO A 122 -1.44 -20.04 43.14
C PRO A 122 -0.50 -18.91 43.57
N ALA A 123 -1.08 -17.79 43.97
CA ALA A 123 -0.37 -16.68 44.58
C ALA A 123 0.44 -17.20 45.78
N LYS A 124 1.77 -17.07 45.74
CA LYS A 124 2.61 -17.35 46.90
C LYS A 124 2.31 -16.31 47.97
N SER A 125 1.65 -16.75 49.04
CA SER A 125 1.63 -16.11 50.34
C SER A 125 2.92 -16.42 51.09
N SER A 126 3.66 -15.39 51.45
CA SER A 126 4.74 -15.40 52.45
C SER A 126 4.95 -13.94 52.87
N GLY A 127 4.84 -13.51 54.12
CA GLY A 127 4.54 -14.11 55.40
C GLY A 127 4.55 -12.98 56.45
N LEU A 128 3.73 -13.12 57.49
CA LEU A 128 3.81 -12.42 58.79
C LEU A 128 5.26 -12.36 59.33
N ASN A 129 5.77 -11.42 60.16
CA ASN A 129 5.30 -10.19 60.84
C ASN A 129 6.54 -9.51 61.55
N PRO A 130 6.43 -8.47 62.42
CA PRO A 130 7.39 -7.38 62.67
C PRO A 130 8.37 -7.65 63.87
N PRO A 131 9.12 -6.68 64.47
CA PRO A 131 8.58 -5.58 65.32
C PRO A 131 9.36 -4.23 65.27
N GLY A 132 8.77 -3.17 65.84
CA GLY A 132 9.41 -1.87 66.09
C GLY A 132 8.40 -0.75 66.26
#